data_AF-A0A4Q5ZDC4-F1
#
_entry.id   AF-A0A4Q5ZDC4-F1
#
_cell.length_a   1.000
_cell.length_b   1.000
_cell.length_c   1.000
_cell.angle_alpha   90.00
_cell.angle_beta   90.00
_cell.angle_gamma   90.00
#
_symmetry.space_group_name_H-M   'P 1'
#
loop_
_entity.id
_entity.type
_entity.pdbx_description
1 polymer ?
#
loop_
_entity_poly.entity_id
_entity_poly.type
_entity_poly.pdbx_seq_one_letter_code
_entity_poly.pdbx_strand_id
1 'polypeptide(L)'
;MISLEADSLLLLTGSFCFAQDHLYSQFFNAPIYLNPALNGQFEGKVRLSMVYRNQYTTVPGNFNYISASVDYNIPKFGGGFGLMFTRSSEGLAYLKNNSIAGIYSYSVGSQDYVLSFGLQAGAVNRAIDESRLVFGDQIDPSLGIIPGQPTSADAFPFNSKFYFDAGAGVNLVVGNFMAGVAMHHLNRPNQSFTGTPVKVPIRTTGHVSYRMDLNKNDNLYDYEKSYIIPSVVF
;
A
#
# COMPACT_ATOMS: atom_id res chain seq x y z
N MET A 1 36.79 -44.80 2.35
CA MET A 1 35.33 -44.70 2.62
C MET A 1 35.15 -43.62 3.67
N ILE A 2 34.11 -42.79 3.52
CA ILE A 2 33.80 -41.51 4.22
C ILE A 2 34.20 -40.27 3.40
N SER A 3 33.22 -39.84 2.60
CA SER A 3 33.08 -38.51 2.01
C SER A 3 32.74 -37.50 3.11
N LEU A 4 33.34 -36.32 3.06
CA LEU A 4 32.84 -35.15 3.79
C LEU A 4 32.33 -34.15 2.74
N GLU A 5 31.01 -34.04 2.74
CA GLU A 5 30.20 -33.17 1.89
C GLU A 5 30.50 -31.70 2.14
N ALA A 6 30.30 -30.89 1.11
CA ALA A 6 30.46 -29.45 1.14
C ALA A 6 29.38 -28.83 2.03
N ASP A 7 29.76 -28.49 3.26
CA ASP A 7 28.90 -27.72 4.15
C ASP A 7 28.67 -26.31 3.58
N SER A 8 27.40 -26.04 3.33
CA SER A 8 26.89 -24.86 2.66
C SER A 8 27.02 -23.64 3.57
N LEU A 9 27.85 -22.69 3.17
CA LEU A 9 28.00 -21.39 3.83
C LEU A 9 26.71 -20.56 3.62
N LEU A 10 25.82 -20.60 4.61
CA LEU A 10 24.64 -19.75 4.69
C LEU A 10 25.08 -18.30 4.89
N LEU A 11 25.10 -17.52 3.81
CA LEU A 11 25.33 -16.06 3.84
C LEU A 11 24.16 -15.39 4.57
N LEU A 12 24.41 -14.97 5.82
CA LEU A 12 23.57 -14.04 6.57
C LEU A 12 23.73 -12.65 5.94
N THR A 13 22.91 -12.34 4.92
CA THR A 13 22.79 -10.98 4.41
C THR A 13 22.09 -10.13 5.46
N GLY A 14 22.77 -9.09 5.93
CA GLY A 14 22.21 -8.12 6.88
C GLY A 14 21.00 -7.44 6.27
N SER A 15 19.81 -7.80 6.74
CA SER A 15 18.56 -7.16 6.35
C SER A 15 18.55 -5.72 6.84
N PHE A 16 18.80 -4.77 5.94
CA PHE A 16 18.40 -3.39 6.16
C PHE A 16 16.88 -3.37 6.28
N CYS A 17 16.36 -3.17 7.50
CA CYS A 17 14.94 -2.99 7.73
C CYS A 17 14.56 -1.59 7.27
N PHE A 18 14.11 -1.47 6.02
CA PHE A 18 13.36 -0.28 5.59
C PHE A 18 11.95 -0.42 6.14
N ALA A 19 11.49 0.55 6.92
CA ALA A 19 10.10 0.60 7.34
C ALA A 19 9.21 0.59 6.09
N GLN A 20 8.39 -0.44 5.95
CA GLN A 20 7.49 -0.60 4.81
C GLN A 20 6.14 0.03 5.16
N ASP A 21 5.53 0.72 4.20
CA ASP A 21 4.11 1.03 4.32
C ASP A 21 3.28 -0.26 4.36
N HIS A 22 2.05 -0.14 4.85
CA HIS A 22 1.16 -1.27 4.91
C HIS A 22 0.86 -1.85 3.50
N LEU A 23 1.03 -3.16 3.36
CA LEU A 23 0.57 -3.96 2.22
C LEU A 23 -0.59 -4.84 2.66
N TYR A 24 -1.67 -4.91 1.88
CA TYR A 24 -2.80 -5.79 2.17
C TYR A 24 -2.45 -7.24 1.82
N SER A 25 -2.87 -8.20 2.66
CA SER A 25 -2.68 -9.63 2.40
C SER A 25 -3.46 -10.11 1.17
N GLN A 26 -4.56 -9.43 0.84
CA GLN A 26 -5.35 -9.65 -0.38
C GLN A 26 -5.09 -8.52 -1.37
N PHE A 27 -3.86 -8.42 -1.88
CA PHE A 27 -3.43 -7.34 -2.78
C PHE A 27 -4.28 -7.25 -4.07
N PHE A 28 -4.81 -8.37 -4.56
CA PHE A 28 -5.75 -8.39 -5.69
C PHE A 28 -7.07 -7.67 -5.43
N ASN A 29 -7.48 -7.52 -4.16
CA ASN A 29 -8.71 -6.82 -3.81
C ASN A 29 -8.52 -5.30 -3.75
N ALA A 30 -7.27 -4.81 -3.79
CA ALA A 30 -6.94 -3.39 -3.83
C ALA A 30 -5.94 -3.10 -4.97
N PRO A 31 -6.30 -3.37 -6.24
CA PRO A 31 -5.38 -3.32 -7.37
C PRO A 31 -4.77 -1.93 -7.59
N ILE A 32 -5.56 -0.86 -7.45
CA ILE A 32 -5.04 0.50 -7.63
C ILE A 32 -4.17 0.98 -6.46
N TYR A 33 -4.34 0.40 -5.27
CA TYR A 33 -3.46 0.64 -4.12
C TYR A 33 -2.11 -0.04 -4.34
N LEU A 34 -2.13 -1.23 -4.96
CA LEU A 34 -0.93 -1.99 -5.33
C LEU A 34 -0.15 -1.28 -6.44
N ASN A 35 -0.82 -0.89 -7.52
CA ASN A 35 -0.20 -0.21 -8.65
C ASN A 35 -1.22 0.66 -9.40
N PRO A 36 -0.99 1.97 -9.56
CA PRO A 36 -1.92 2.85 -10.27
C PRO A 36 -2.13 2.46 -11.75
N ALA A 37 -1.21 1.71 -12.36
CA ALA A 37 -1.37 1.18 -13.72
C ALA A 37 -2.45 0.08 -13.84
N LEU A 38 -2.86 -0.52 -12.73
CA LEU A 38 -3.97 -1.49 -12.68
C LEU A 38 -5.35 -0.83 -12.67
N ASN A 39 -5.41 0.51 -12.65
CA ASN A 39 -6.66 1.24 -12.83
C ASN A 39 -7.22 1.01 -14.25
N GLY A 40 -8.51 0.71 -14.35
CA GLY A 40 -9.14 0.37 -15.63
C GLY A 40 -8.78 -1.01 -16.19
N GLN A 41 -7.85 -1.74 -15.58
CA GLN A 41 -7.50 -3.13 -15.97
C GLN A 41 -8.46 -4.11 -15.29
N PHE A 42 -9.68 -4.19 -15.82
CA PHE A 42 -10.70 -5.17 -15.42
C PHE A 42 -11.80 -5.26 -16.47
N GLU A 43 -12.54 -6.37 -16.45
CA GLU A 43 -13.74 -6.54 -17.26
C GLU A 43 -14.91 -5.74 -16.67
N GLY A 44 -15.38 -4.74 -17.41
CA GLY A 44 -16.49 -3.88 -17.00
C GLY A 44 -16.20 -2.39 -17.14
N LYS A 45 -17.14 -1.56 -16.68
CA LYS A 45 -17.04 -0.09 -16.76
C LYS A 45 -16.63 0.54 -15.44
N VAL A 46 -17.15 0.02 -14.32
CA VAL A 46 -16.93 0.57 -12.98
C VAL A 46 -16.53 -0.57 -12.04
N ARG A 47 -15.50 -0.37 -11.24
CA ARG A 47 -15.14 -1.25 -10.12
C ARG A 47 -15.17 -0.44 -8.83
N LEU A 48 -15.88 -0.96 -7.82
CA LEU A 48 -15.87 -0.44 -6.46
C LEU A 48 -15.11 -1.42 -5.58
N SER A 49 -14.18 -0.93 -4.77
CA SER A 49 -13.49 -1.74 -3.76
C SER A 49 -13.52 -1.06 -2.41
N MET A 50 -13.73 -1.86 -1.36
CA MET A 50 -13.60 -1.44 0.02
C MET A 50 -12.89 -2.52 0.80
N VAL A 51 -11.81 -2.14 1.49
CA VAL A 51 -10.98 -3.04 2.28
C VAL A 51 -10.83 -2.45 3.67
N TYR A 52 -11.17 -3.24 4.68
CA TYR A 52 -10.91 -2.93 6.08
C TYR A 52 -9.91 -3.94 6.64
N ARG A 53 -8.92 -3.44 7.36
CA ARG A 53 -7.93 -4.25 8.07
C ARG A 53 -7.77 -3.73 9.48
N ASN A 54 -7.81 -4.65 10.44
CA ASN A 54 -7.50 -4.39 11.84
C ASN A 54 -6.39 -5.33 12.30
N GLN A 55 -5.35 -4.78 12.93
CA GLN A 55 -4.22 -5.55 13.45
C GLN A 55 -3.97 -5.22 14.91
N TYR A 56 -3.43 -6.20 15.64
CA TYR A 56 -3.10 -6.06 17.07
C TYR A 56 -4.30 -5.60 17.90
N THR A 57 -5.48 -6.18 17.63
CA THR A 57 -6.74 -5.85 18.31
C THR A 57 -6.69 -6.04 19.83
N THR A 58 -5.80 -6.91 20.31
CA THR A 58 -5.62 -7.21 21.73
C THR A 58 -4.68 -6.24 22.44
N VAL A 59 -3.95 -5.39 21.71
CA VAL A 59 -2.99 -4.43 22.27
C VAL A 59 -3.62 -3.03 22.25
N PRO A 60 -3.55 -2.26 23.36
CA PRO A 60 -3.91 -0.85 23.35
C PRO A 60 -3.16 -0.08 22.26
N GLY A 61 -3.89 0.66 21.40
CA GLY A 61 -3.31 1.33 20.23
C GLY A 61 -3.30 0.47 18.96
N ASN A 62 -4.37 -0.31 18.75
CA ASN A 62 -4.52 -1.18 17.59
C ASN A 62 -4.41 -0.41 16.26
N PHE A 63 -3.94 -1.10 15.22
CA PHE A 63 -3.74 -0.51 13.90
C PHE A 63 -4.96 -0.77 13.03
N ASN A 64 -5.62 0.31 12.61
CA ASN A 64 -6.82 0.23 11.77
C ASN A 64 -6.55 0.90 10.43
N TYR A 65 -6.86 0.18 9.34
CA TYR A 65 -6.70 0.66 7.98
C TYR A 65 -8.01 0.47 7.21
N ILE A 66 -8.44 1.51 6.52
CA ILE A 66 -9.56 1.50 5.59
C ILE A 66 -9.05 2.00 4.25
N SER A 67 -9.37 1.28 3.18
CA SER A 67 -9.21 1.74 1.80
C SER A 67 -10.55 1.61 1.09
N ALA A 68 -10.95 2.66 0.39
CA ALA A 68 -12.10 2.65 -0.49
C ALA A 68 -11.69 3.22 -1.84
N SER A 69 -12.14 2.60 -2.92
CA SER A 69 -11.80 3.06 -4.25
C SER A 69 -12.89 2.84 -5.28
N VAL A 70 -12.83 3.68 -6.32
CA VAL A 70 -13.70 3.63 -7.48
C VAL A 70 -12.83 3.76 -8.73
N ASP A 71 -12.92 2.79 -9.63
CA ASP A 71 -12.21 2.79 -10.90
C ASP A 71 -13.21 2.83 -12.04
N TYR A 72 -13.00 3.75 -12.99
CA TYR A 72 -13.81 3.89 -14.18
C TYR A 72 -12.97 3.61 -15.43
N ASN A 73 -13.30 2.54 -16.13
CA ASN A 73 -12.66 2.15 -17.38
C ASN A 73 -13.30 2.92 -18.55
N ILE A 74 -12.48 3.58 -19.36
CA ILE A 74 -12.87 4.25 -20.59
C ILE A 74 -12.17 3.58 -21.78
N PRO A 75 -12.81 2.57 -22.40
CA PRO A 75 -12.19 1.80 -23.50
C PRO A 75 -11.77 2.66 -24.69
N LYS A 76 -12.50 3.75 -24.96
CA LYS A 76 -12.22 4.66 -26.10
C LYS A 76 -10.83 5.32 -26.04
N PHE A 77 -10.28 5.51 -24.83
CA PHE A 77 -8.95 6.09 -24.64
C PHE A 77 -7.93 5.05 -24.18
N GLY A 78 -8.28 3.76 -24.18
CA GLY A 78 -7.41 2.69 -23.68
C GLY A 78 -7.04 2.85 -22.20
N GLY A 79 -7.83 3.57 -21.42
CA GLY A 79 -7.42 4.02 -20.08
C GLY A 79 -8.58 4.16 -19.10
N GLY A 80 -8.33 4.82 -17.97
CA GLY A 80 -9.34 5.02 -16.96
C GLY A 80 -9.01 6.12 -15.96
N PHE A 81 -10.03 6.51 -15.19
CA PHE A 81 -9.90 7.39 -14.04
C PHE A 81 -10.26 6.62 -12.77
N GLY A 82 -9.49 6.84 -11.72
CA GLY A 82 -9.72 6.24 -10.41
C GLY A 82 -9.75 7.29 -9.32
N LEU A 83 -10.49 7.01 -8.26
CA LEU A 83 -10.43 7.73 -6.99
C LEU A 83 -10.15 6.73 -5.89
N MET A 84 -9.21 7.08 -5.01
CA MET A 84 -8.84 6.27 -3.87
C MET A 84 -8.87 7.12 -2.61
N PHE A 85 -9.52 6.59 -1.58
CA PHE A 85 -9.47 7.12 -0.23
C PHE A 85 -8.84 6.08 0.68
N THR A 86 -7.84 6.49 1.46
CA THR A 86 -7.25 5.64 2.49
C THR A 86 -7.23 6.36 3.83
N ARG A 87 -7.44 5.60 4.89
CA ARG A 87 -7.35 6.07 6.26
C ARG A 87 -6.61 5.06 7.10
N SER A 88 -5.54 5.49 7.77
CA SER A 88 -4.90 4.73 8.84
C SER A 88 -5.10 5.41 10.20
N SER A 89 -5.15 4.60 11.24
CA SER A 89 -5.10 5.01 12.64
C SER A 89 -4.14 4.09 13.36
N GLU A 90 -3.08 4.66 13.91
CA GLU A 90 -1.94 3.91 14.41
C GLU A 90 -1.57 4.33 15.84
N GLY A 91 -1.36 3.35 16.72
CA GLY A 91 -0.84 3.54 18.07
C GLY A 91 -1.79 4.21 19.06
N LEU A 92 -1.29 4.39 20.29
CA LEU A 92 -2.02 4.96 21.43
C LEU A 92 -2.39 6.43 21.24
N ALA A 93 -1.54 7.18 20.53
CA ALA A 93 -1.76 8.58 20.19
C ALA A 93 -2.76 8.80 19.03
N TYR A 94 -3.30 7.70 18.48
CA TYR A 94 -4.16 7.70 17.30
C TYR A 94 -3.61 8.61 16.21
N LEU A 95 -2.39 8.32 15.77
CA LEU A 95 -1.84 8.96 14.59
C LEU A 95 -2.76 8.63 13.42
N LYS A 96 -3.48 9.64 12.92
CA LYS A 96 -4.44 9.51 11.83
C LYS A 96 -3.79 9.98 10.56
N ASN A 97 -3.81 9.14 9.53
CA ASN A 97 -3.39 9.51 8.20
C ASN A 97 -4.58 9.34 7.26
N ASN A 98 -5.11 10.43 6.71
CA ASN A 98 -6.18 10.42 5.73
C ASN A 98 -5.61 10.85 4.39
N SER A 99 -5.77 10.03 3.36
CA SER A 99 -5.30 10.34 2.01
C SER A 99 -6.45 10.21 1.02
N ILE A 100 -6.52 11.16 0.10
CA ILE A 100 -7.36 11.12 -1.08
C ILE A 100 -6.46 11.27 -2.31
N ALA A 101 -6.62 10.39 -3.29
CA ALA A 101 -5.84 10.40 -4.51
C ALA A 101 -6.72 10.18 -5.74
N GLY A 102 -6.44 10.96 -6.77
CA GLY A 102 -6.90 10.72 -8.13
C GLY A 102 -5.87 9.90 -8.89
N ILE A 103 -6.36 9.00 -9.72
CA ILE A 103 -5.55 8.09 -10.52
C ILE A 103 -5.97 8.23 -11.98
N TYR A 104 -4.99 8.27 -12.85
CA TYR A 104 -5.18 8.21 -14.28
C TYR A 104 -4.35 7.07 -14.84
N SER A 105 -4.94 6.25 -15.70
CA SER A 105 -4.23 5.18 -16.38
C SER A 105 -4.44 5.23 -17.88
N TYR A 106 -3.42 4.77 -18.59
CA TYR A 106 -3.39 4.65 -20.04
C TYR A 106 -2.73 3.33 -20.42
N SER A 107 -3.37 2.57 -21.28
CA SER A 107 -2.91 1.25 -21.74
C SER A 107 -2.79 1.23 -23.24
N VAL A 108 -1.70 0.68 -23.71
CA VAL A 108 -1.38 0.47 -25.12
C VAL A 108 -1.04 -0.99 -25.33
N GLY A 109 -1.59 -1.59 -26.38
CA GLY A 109 -1.42 -3.02 -26.59
C GLY A 109 -2.13 -3.52 -27.82
N SER A 110 -1.90 -4.80 -28.10
CA SER A 110 -2.60 -5.59 -29.10
C SER A 110 -3.30 -6.77 -28.42
N GLN A 111 -3.71 -7.78 -29.18
CA GLN A 111 -4.28 -9.01 -28.64
C GLN A 111 -3.27 -9.82 -27.80
N ASP A 112 -1.97 -9.75 -28.13
CA ASP A 112 -0.95 -10.58 -27.49
C ASP A 112 -0.35 -9.95 -26.21
N TYR A 113 -0.38 -8.62 -26.13
CA TYR A 113 0.21 -7.88 -25.01
C TYR A 113 -0.53 -6.58 -24.74
N VAL A 114 -0.58 -6.21 -23.46
CA VAL A 114 -1.09 -4.92 -22.98
C VAL A 114 -0.08 -4.32 -22.01
N LEU A 115 0.40 -3.13 -22.32
CA LEU A 115 1.25 -2.32 -21.47
C LEU A 115 0.44 -1.15 -20.92
N SER A 116 0.28 -1.11 -19.60
CA SER A 116 -0.45 -0.09 -18.87
C SER A 116 0.50 0.80 -18.09
N PHE A 117 0.22 2.09 -18.12
CA PHE A 117 0.87 3.13 -17.35
C PHE A 117 -0.16 3.75 -16.42
N GLY A 118 0.25 4.12 -15.22
CA GLY A 118 -0.61 4.77 -14.24
C GLY A 118 0.11 5.90 -13.54
N LEU A 119 -0.62 6.99 -13.30
CA LEU A 119 -0.20 8.12 -12.50
C LEU A 119 -1.19 8.30 -11.34
N GLN A 120 -0.66 8.63 -10.18
CA GLN A 120 -1.41 8.91 -8.97
C GLN A 120 -1.00 10.28 -8.45
N ALA A 121 -1.98 11.10 -8.09
CA ALA A 121 -1.78 12.38 -7.45
C ALA A 121 -2.81 12.56 -6.34
N GLY A 122 -2.38 12.98 -5.15
CA GLY A 122 -3.26 13.06 -4.00
C GLY A 122 -2.81 14.04 -2.94
N ALA A 123 -3.68 14.25 -1.97
CA ALA A 123 -3.39 15.02 -0.77
C ALA A 123 -3.50 14.09 0.45
N VAL A 124 -2.64 14.33 1.42
CA VAL A 124 -2.60 13.59 2.67
C VAL A 124 -2.71 14.58 3.82
N ASN A 125 -3.60 14.26 4.76
CA ASN A 125 -3.68 14.89 6.05
C ASN A 125 -3.18 13.90 7.12
N ARG A 126 -2.12 14.29 7.80
CA ARG A 126 -1.54 13.55 8.92
C ARG A 126 -1.81 14.34 10.19
N ALA A 127 -2.46 13.74 11.17
CA ALA A 127 -2.80 14.41 12.43
C ALA A 127 -2.54 13.49 13.63
N ILE A 128 -2.16 14.09 14.76
CA ILE A 128 -1.92 13.39 16.01
C ILE A 128 -2.81 14.00 17.10
N ASP A 129 -3.30 13.15 18.00
CA ASP A 129 -4.09 13.58 19.15
C ASP A 129 -3.19 13.68 20.39
N GLU A 130 -2.69 14.89 20.62
CA GLU A 130 -1.74 15.16 21.70
C GLU A 130 -2.33 14.93 23.09
N SER A 131 -3.65 15.07 23.25
CA SER A 131 -4.32 14.85 24.54
C SER A 131 -4.22 13.40 25.05
N ARG A 132 -3.86 12.48 24.17
CA ARG A 132 -3.69 11.05 24.47
C ARG A 132 -2.23 10.60 24.46
N LEU A 133 -1.29 11.53 24.26
CA LEU A 133 0.13 11.25 24.43
C LEU A 133 0.48 11.14 25.91
N VAL A 134 1.25 10.12 26.24
CA VAL A 134 1.88 9.95 27.54
C VAL A 134 3.37 10.10 27.33
N PHE A 135 3.95 11.13 27.93
CA PHE A 135 5.36 11.42 27.86
C PHE A 135 6.13 10.68 28.96
N GLY A 136 7.42 10.44 28.75
CA GLY A 136 8.23 9.63 29.67
C GLY A 136 8.35 10.22 31.07
N ASP A 137 8.25 11.53 31.21
CA ASP A 137 8.26 12.25 32.49
C ASP A 137 6.93 12.14 33.27
N GLN A 138 5.88 11.61 32.62
CA GLN A 138 4.61 11.30 33.25
C GLN A 138 4.52 9.83 33.70
N ILE A 139 5.59 9.05 33.53
CA ILE A 139 5.66 7.63 33.88
C ILE A 139 6.65 7.44 35.04
N ASP A 140 6.14 7.01 36.19
CA ASP A 140 6.95 6.57 37.31
C ASP A 140 7.34 5.08 37.16
N PRO A 141 8.60 4.70 37.39
CA PRO A 141 9.04 3.30 37.27
C PRO A 141 8.33 2.31 38.22
N SER A 142 7.81 2.79 39.34
CA SER A 142 7.17 1.98 40.39
C SER A 142 5.63 2.10 40.39
N LEU A 143 5.10 3.27 40.03
CA LEU A 143 3.67 3.57 40.09
C LEU A 143 2.98 3.61 38.71
N GLY A 144 3.73 3.60 37.62
CA GLY A 144 3.19 3.73 36.26
C GLY A 144 2.82 5.17 35.90
N ILE A 145 1.83 5.35 35.03
CA ILE A 145 1.39 6.67 34.56
C ILE A 145 0.83 7.48 35.73
N ILE A 146 1.41 8.63 36.04
CA ILE A 146 0.93 9.52 37.09
C ILE A 146 -0.16 10.45 36.50
N PRO A 147 -1.44 10.30 36.89
CA PRO A 147 -2.52 11.10 36.32
C PRO A 147 -2.35 12.58 36.64
N GLY A 148 -2.45 13.45 35.62
CA GLY A 148 -2.44 14.91 35.80
C GLY A 148 -1.05 15.54 35.97
N GLN A 149 0.04 14.78 35.85
CA GLN A 149 1.38 15.38 35.81
C GLN A 149 1.55 16.18 34.51
N PRO A 150 1.92 17.48 34.58
CA PRO A 150 2.28 18.24 33.39
C PRO A 150 3.58 17.67 32.80
N THR A 151 3.64 17.53 31.47
CA THR A 151 4.90 17.19 30.81
C THR A 151 5.77 18.44 30.64
N SER A 152 7.08 18.25 30.70
CA SER A 152 8.11 19.22 30.33
C SER A 152 8.49 19.12 28.85
N ALA A 153 7.87 18.21 28.09
CA ALA A 153 8.08 18.10 26.64
C ALA A 153 7.56 19.34 25.91
N ASP A 154 8.28 19.77 24.88
CA ASP A 154 7.83 20.84 24.00
C ASP A 154 6.53 20.43 23.29
N ALA A 155 5.53 21.32 23.32
CA ALA A 155 4.31 21.14 22.55
C ALA A 155 4.66 21.07 21.05
N PHE A 156 3.97 20.22 20.30
CA PHE A 156 4.15 20.23 18.85
C PHE A 156 3.63 21.57 18.31
N PRO A 157 4.40 22.28 17.47
CA PRO A 157 3.92 23.53 16.88
C PRO A 157 2.73 23.30 15.95
N PHE A 158 2.54 22.07 15.46
CA PHE A 158 1.40 21.65 14.64
C PHE A 158 0.98 20.22 14.98
N ASN A 159 -0.30 20.02 15.31
CA ASN A 159 -0.91 18.70 15.51
C ASN A 159 -1.47 18.08 14.21
N SER A 160 -1.47 18.83 13.12
CA SER A 160 -2.02 18.45 11.82
C SER A 160 -1.15 18.99 10.68
N LYS A 161 -0.84 18.14 9.70
CA LYS A 161 0.00 18.47 8.56
C LYS A 161 -0.67 18.01 7.27
N PHE A 162 -0.74 18.91 6.30
CA PHE A 162 -1.14 18.60 4.94
C PHE A 162 0.07 18.57 4.01
N TYR A 163 0.09 17.58 3.12
CA TYR A 163 1.08 17.50 2.04
C TYR A 163 0.49 16.86 0.80
N PHE A 164 1.06 17.20 -0.35
CA PHE A 164 0.74 16.57 -1.62
C PHE A 164 1.59 15.31 -1.80
N ASP A 165 1.03 14.30 -2.46
CA ASP A 165 1.68 13.02 -2.73
C ASP A 165 1.49 12.60 -4.19
N ALA A 166 2.54 12.03 -4.77
CA ALA A 166 2.53 11.55 -6.15
C ALA A 166 3.09 10.13 -6.27
N GLY A 167 2.52 9.36 -7.18
CA GLY A 167 2.96 8.01 -7.51
C GLY A 167 2.82 7.72 -9.00
N ALA A 168 3.51 6.68 -9.45
CA ALA A 168 3.42 6.19 -10.82
C ALA A 168 3.61 4.68 -10.86
N GLY A 169 3.17 4.03 -11.92
CA GLY A 169 3.38 2.61 -12.10
C GLY A 169 3.25 2.17 -13.54
N VAL A 170 3.77 0.98 -13.80
CA VAL A 170 3.71 0.29 -15.09
C VAL A 170 3.28 -1.15 -14.84
N ASN A 171 2.47 -1.69 -15.74
CA ASN A 171 2.05 -3.08 -15.71
C ASN A 171 2.04 -3.64 -17.13
N LEU A 172 2.62 -4.82 -17.31
CA LEU A 172 2.64 -5.56 -18.57
C LEU A 172 1.84 -6.84 -18.40
N VAL A 173 0.94 -7.10 -19.34
CA VAL A 173 0.24 -8.38 -19.51
C VAL A 173 0.63 -8.95 -20.87
N VAL A 174 1.09 -10.19 -20.91
CA VAL A 174 1.41 -10.93 -22.15
C VAL A 174 0.78 -12.31 -22.04
N GLY A 175 -0.27 -12.56 -22.82
CA GLY A 175 -1.09 -13.77 -22.68
C GLY A 175 -1.54 -13.99 -21.24
N ASN A 176 -1.07 -15.08 -20.62
CA ASN A 176 -1.40 -15.45 -19.24
C ASN A 176 -0.44 -14.90 -18.18
N PHE A 177 0.59 -14.16 -18.57
CA PHE A 177 1.59 -13.61 -17.67
C PHE A 177 1.32 -12.13 -17.38
N MET A 178 1.47 -11.71 -16.13
CA MET A 178 1.39 -10.32 -15.71
C MET A 178 2.57 -9.96 -14.82
N ALA A 179 3.18 -8.81 -15.07
CA ALA A 179 4.22 -8.24 -14.21
C ALA A 179 4.08 -6.72 -14.15
N GLY A 180 4.35 -6.13 -12.99
CA GLY A 180 4.29 -4.69 -12.84
C GLY A 180 5.17 -4.16 -11.72
N VAL A 181 5.44 -2.87 -11.79
CA VAL A 181 6.19 -2.10 -10.79
C VAL A 181 5.46 -0.79 -10.54
N ALA A 182 5.37 -0.39 -9.28
CA ALA A 182 4.82 0.89 -8.85
C ALA A 182 5.79 1.60 -7.90
N MET A 183 5.78 2.92 -7.96
CA MET A 183 6.49 3.79 -7.04
C MET A 183 5.52 4.82 -6.48
N HIS A 184 5.41 4.90 -5.15
CA HIS A 184 4.62 5.89 -4.44
C HIS A 184 5.53 6.86 -3.69
N HIS A 185 5.00 8.01 -3.28
CA HIS A 185 5.76 9.07 -2.62
C HIS A 185 6.94 9.60 -3.44
N LEU A 186 6.79 9.65 -4.77
CA LEU A 186 7.83 10.09 -5.72
C LEU A 186 8.35 11.49 -5.39
N ASN A 187 7.47 12.37 -4.92
CA ASN A 187 7.80 13.73 -4.51
C ASN A 187 8.36 13.84 -3.08
N ARG A 188 8.51 12.72 -2.36
CA ARG A 188 9.11 12.60 -1.01
C ARG A 188 8.63 13.71 -0.06
N PRO A 189 7.32 13.81 0.19
CA PRO A 189 6.75 14.92 0.95
C PRO A 189 7.29 14.99 2.39
N ASN A 190 7.33 16.19 2.95
CA ASN A 190 7.71 16.40 4.35
C ASN A 190 6.51 16.16 5.28
N GLN A 191 6.60 15.15 6.13
CA GLN A 191 5.56 14.76 7.08
C GLN A 191 5.82 15.22 8.53
N SER A 192 6.82 16.08 8.76
CA SER A 192 7.21 16.49 10.11
C SER A 192 6.18 17.38 10.81
N PHE A 193 5.97 17.11 12.10
CA PHE A 193 5.21 17.93 13.04
C PHE A 193 6.07 18.98 13.78
N THR A 194 7.39 18.77 13.86
CA THR A 194 8.32 19.54 14.71
C THR A 194 9.16 20.56 13.95
N GLY A 195 8.87 20.78 12.67
CA GLY A 195 9.61 21.73 11.82
C GLY A 195 10.91 21.18 11.21
N THR A 196 11.53 20.18 11.82
CA THR A 196 12.68 19.47 11.22
C THR A 196 12.21 18.58 10.07
N PRO A 197 12.66 18.74 8.82
CA PRO A 197 12.08 18.04 7.69
C PRO A 197 12.30 16.52 7.77
N VAL A 198 11.21 15.76 7.81
CA VAL A 198 11.20 14.31 7.73
C VAL A 198 10.50 13.93 6.44
N LYS A 199 11.27 13.47 5.44
CA LYS A 199 10.74 13.11 4.12
C LYS A 199 10.21 11.69 4.14
N VAL A 200 9.02 11.49 3.59
CA VAL A 200 8.48 10.15 3.34
C VAL A 200 9.39 9.43 2.33
N PRO A 201 9.83 8.19 2.60
CA PRO A 201 10.62 7.40 1.67
C PRO A 201 9.77 7.00 0.46
N ILE A 202 10.41 6.84 -0.71
CA ILE A 202 9.74 6.31 -1.89
C ILE A 202 9.43 4.84 -1.61
N ARG A 203 8.15 4.46 -1.74
CA ARG A 203 7.74 3.06 -1.68
C ARG A 203 7.76 2.48 -3.07
N THR A 204 8.56 1.44 -3.28
CA THR A 204 8.54 0.67 -4.53
C THR A 204 7.86 -0.66 -4.27
N THR A 205 6.91 -1.01 -5.12
CA THR A 205 6.21 -2.28 -5.10
C THR A 205 6.44 -2.95 -6.44
N GLY A 206 6.62 -4.26 -6.48
CA GLY A 206 6.48 -4.98 -7.73
C GLY A 206 5.79 -6.30 -7.56
N HIS A 207 5.11 -6.72 -8.62
CA HIS A 207 4.24 -7.88 -8.60
C HIS A 207 4.40 -8.68 -9.87
N VAL A 208 4.31 -9.99 -9.73
CA VAL A 208 4.33 -10.94 -10.84
C VAL A 208 3.27 -11.99 -10.59
N SER A 209 2.49 -12.32 -11.61
CA SER A 209 1.45 -13.34 -11.55
C SER A 209 1.33 -14.09 -12.88
N TYR A 210 0.87 -15.34 -12.79
CA TYR A 210 0.66 -16.18 -13.97
C TYR A 210 -0.67 -16.92 -13.86
N ARG A 211 -1.52 -16.80 -14.87
CA ARG A 211 -2.81 -17.51 -14.94
C ARG A 211 -2.59 -18.93 -15.49
N MET A 212 -2.89 -19.92 -14.66
CA MET A 212 -2.87 -21.34 -15.03
C MET A 212 -4.30 -21.87 -15.13
N ASP A 213 -4.72 -22.26 -16.33
CA ASP A 213 -6.02 -22.89 -16.54
C ASP A 213 -5.93 -24.36 -16.07
N LEU A 214 -6.84 -24.77 -15.19
CA LEU A 214 -6.86 -26.11 -14.59
C LEU A 214 -7.48 -27.15 -15.52
N ASN A 215 -8.39 -26.74 -16.41
CA ASN A 215 -9.04 -27.64 -17.35
C ASN A 215 -9.04 -27.04 -18.76
N LYS A 216 -8.37 -27.70 -19.70
CA LYS A 216 -8.20 -27.23 -21.09
C LYS A 216 -9.42 -27.52 -21.97
N ASN A 217 -10.31 -28.40 -21.49
CA ASN A 217 -11.47 -28.92 -22.23
C ASN A 217 -12.82 -28.42 -21.71
N ASP A 218 -12.87 -27.67 -20.60
CA ASP A 218 -14.13 -27.08 -20.12
C ASP A 218 -14.40 -25.75 -20.84
N ASN A 219 -15.39 -25.86 -21.73
CA ASN A 219 -16.34 -24.87 -22.22
C ASN A 219 -15.87 -23.61 -22.99
N LEU A 220 -16.72 -23.24 -23.95
CA LEU A 220 -16.54 -22.21 -24.97
C LEU A 220 -16.47 -20.77 -24.41
N TYR A 221 -16.70 -20.54 -23.12
CA TYR A 221 -16.84 -19.22 -22.51
C TYR A 221 -15.91 -19.01 -21.31
N ASP A 222 -15.33 -17.81 -21.20
CA ASP A 222 -14.27 -17.49 -20.22
C ASP A 222 -14.74 -17.53 -18.75
N TYR A 223 -16.05 -17.46 -18.49
CA TYR A 223 -16.61 -17.55 -17.13
C TYR A 223 -16.73 -18.98 -16.58
N GLU A 224 -16.56 -20.00 -17.43
CA GLU A 224 -16.65 -21.42 -17.04
C GLU A 224 -15.27 -22.06 -16.85
N LYS A 225 -14.20 -21.34 -17.19
CA LYS A 225 -12.83 -21.82 -17.03
C LYS A 225 -12.40 -21.78 -15.57
N SER A 226 -12.05 -22.93 -15.03
CA SER A 226 -11.37 -23.03 -13.75
C SER A 226 -9.89 -22.68 -13.91
N TYR A 227 -9.39 -21.72 -13.13
CA TYR A 227 -7.99 -21.29 -13.18
C TYR A 227 -7.43 -20.99 -11.77
N ILE A 228 -6.11 -21.00 -11.65
CA ILE A 228 -5.36 -20.52 -10.49
C ILE A 228 -4.39 -19.42 -10.92
N ILE A 229 -4.11 -18.47 -10.03
CA ILE A 229 -3.19 -17.35 -10.31
C ILE A 229 -2.11 -17.29 -9.21
N PRO A 230 -1.07 -18.15 -9.26
CA PRO A 230 0.12 -17.96 -8.43
C PRO A 230 0.69 -16.56 -8.64
N SER A 231 0.97 -15.87 -7.53
CA SER A 231 1.32 -14.45 -7.53
C SER A 231 2.28 -14.12 -6.41
N VAL A 232 3.26 -13.27 -6.70
CA VAL A 232 4.26 -12.77 -5.76
C VAL A 232 4.24 -11.25 -5.81
N VAL A 233 4.29 -10.61 -4.64
CA VAL A 233 4.38 -9.17 -4.48
C VAL A 233 5.57 -8.86 -3.57
N PHE A 234 6.39 -7.89 -3.96
CA PHE A 234 7.52 -7.35 -3.19
C PHE A 234 7.30 -5.87 -2.89
#